data_AF-A0A0P7UNI4-F1
#
_entry.id   AF-A0A0P7UNI4-F1
#
_cell.length_a   1.000
_cell.length_b   1.000
_cell.length_c   1.000
_cell.angle_alpha   90.00
_cell.angle_beta   90.00
_cell.angle_gamma   90.00
#
_symmetry.space_group_name_H-M   'P 1'
#
loop_
_entity.id
_entity.type
_entity.pdbx_description
1 polymer ?
#
loop_
_entity_poly.entity_id
_entity_poly.type
_entity_poly.pdbx_seq_one_letter_code
_entity_poly.pdbx_strand_id
1 'polypeptide(L)'
;MAPQFFFPGSLRQLLVVLLKLTLSCAAPAKTTDGTLCTARGPASYVLVFTGHWSPQTFPKQYPLFRPPAQWSKLIAVTHNAQFRLWQEGAPASQGAQSFAEEGVTAEVVKEAREARKWRAVGSMYRTPGIPTGTGHSSTELLLQPRNPQVSTDPCRLSLMVKVIPSPDWFVGIDSLNLCEHNDWRQEVTLDLRPFDAGTDSGFTFSSPNFPTNPPENITQIFSHFLIPSVLLLQITSQNPNHPANSFFYPRLSELPPLATIRLTRQDRSPVRHNSLSNHIQPHDTTPKRFSGYFSWDPPGTGNSKPQLTCVLPSVMAQCAHSTETPLDCEVSLWSSWGLCLGSCSKGGMRHRTRYILLRPANSGIPCPELEEQAECRPRNCPEKH
;
A
#
# COMPACT_ATOMS: atom_id res chain seq x y z
N MET A 1 3.67 -65.51 41.09
CA MET A 1 2.25 -65.08 41.11
C MET A 1 2.16 -63.78 41.90
N ALA A 2 2.04 -62.65 41.22
CA ALA A 2 1.82 -61.35 41.87
C ALA A 2 0.30 -61.12 42.03
N PRO A 3 -0.17 -60.52 43.14
CA PRO A 3 -1.59 -60.31 43.35
C PRO A 3 -2.07 -59.12 42.51
N GLN A 4 -3.15 -59.32 41.76
CA GLN A 4 -3.81 -58.26 41.01
C GLN A 4 -4.69 -57.44 41.95
N PHE A 5 -4.29 -56.20 42.24
CA PHE A 5 -5.16 -55.23 42.89
C PHE A 5 -6.16 -54.67 41.87
N PHE A 6 -7.41 -55.12 41.98
CA PHE A 6 -8.54 -54.52 41.29
C PHE A 6 -8.89 -53.18 41.93
N PHE A 7 -8.59 -52.08 41.23
CA PHE A 7 -9.11 -50.76 41.57
C PHE A 7 -10.51 -50.60 40.94
N PRO A 8 -11.55 -50.23 41.71
CA PRO A 8 -12.89 -50.01 41.17
C PRO A 8 -12.90 -48.82 40.18
N GLY A 9 -13.59 -48.98 39.06
CA GLY A 9 -13.58 -48.06 37.91
C GLY A 9 -14.04 -46.62 38.22
N SER A 10 -14.72 -46.39 39.34
CA SER A 10 -15.11 -45.06 39.80
C SER A 10 -13.92 -44.20 40.26
N LEU A 11 -12.87 -44.81 40.84
CA LEU A 11 -11.70 -44.08 41.33
C LEU A 11 -10.81 -43.59 40.17
N ARG A 12 -10.72 -44.37 39.08
CA ARG A 12 -10.01 -43.98 37.85
C ARG A 12 -10.71 -42.81 37.16
N GLN A 13 -12.03 -42.78 37.13
CA GLN A 13 -12.76 -41.63 36.58
C GLN A 13 -12.60 -40.38 37.45
N LEU A 14 -12.63 -40.52 38.79
CA LEU A 14 -12.42 -39.38 39.68
C LEU A 14 -11.00 -38.79 39.54
N LEU A 15 -9.98 -39.63 39.39
CA LEU A 15 -8.59 -39.20 39.22
C LEU A 15 -8.35 -38.54 37.85
N VAL A 16 -9.00 -39.01 36.78
CA VAL A 16 -8.95 -38.38 35.45
C VAL A 16 -9.72 -37.06 35.43
N VAL A 17 -10.86 -36.95 36.12
CA VAL A 17 -11.62 -35.70 36.25
C VAL A 17 -10.86 -34.68 37.09
N LEU A 18 -10.24 -35.09 38.21
CA LEU A 18 -9.38 -34.21 39.02
C LEU A 18 -8.12 -33.78 38.26
N LEU A 19 -7.46 -34.67 37.50
CA LEU A 19 -6.30 -34.33 36.67
C LEU A 19 -6.67 -33.38 35.50
N LYS A 20 -7.88 -33.51 34.94
CA LYS A 20 -8.42 -32.58 33.93
C LYS A 20 -8.88 -31.24 34.51
N LEU A 21 -9.35 -31.21 35.76
CA LEU A 21 -9.69 -29.97 36.47
C LEU A 21 -8.44 -29.20 36.93
N THR A 22 -7.34 -29.90 37.26
CA THR A 22 -6.06 -29.24 37.61
C THR A 22 -5.26 -28.77 36.38
N LEU A 23 -5.55 -29.30 35.18
CA LEU A 23 -4.93 -28.83 33.92
C LEU A 23 -5.72 -27.72 33.20
N SER A 24 -6.87 -27.30 33.72
CA SER A 24 -7.69 -26.24 33.11
C SER A 24 -7.44 -24.84 33.69
N CYS A 25 -6.41 -24.66 34.53
CA CYS A 25 -6.10 -23.37 35.15
C CYS A 25 -4.65 -22.89 34.95
N ALA A 26 -4.02 -23.33 33.86
CA ALA A 26 -2.84 -22.67 33.31
C ALA A 26 -3.19 -22.17 31.90
N ALA A 27 -4.02 -21.13 31.84
CA ALA A 27 -3.92 -20.23 30.70
C ALA A 27 -2.44 -19.82 30.60
N PRO A 28 -1.80 -19.86 29.42
CA PRO A 28 -0.50 -19.24 29.30
C PRO A 28 -0.66 -17.83 29.83
N ALA A 29 0.14 -17.46 30.83
CA ALA A 29 0.23 -16.09 31.27
C ALA A 29 0.53 -15.29 30.01
N LYS A 30 -0.49 -14.62 29.47
CA LYS A 30 -0.27 -13.52 28.55
C LYS A 30 0.59 -12.58 29.38
N THR A 31 1.86 -12.52 29.04
CA THR A 31 2.75 -11.43 29.43
C THR A 31 2.06 -10.16 28.97
N THR A 32 1.27 -9.58 29.88
CA THR A 32 0.74 -8.22 29.79
C THR A 32 1.91 -7.30 30.07
N ASP A 33 2.81 -7.18 29.10
CA ASP A 33 3.91 -6.24 29.17
C ASP A 33 3.97 -5.51 27.83
N GLY A 34 3.46 -4.27 27.81
CA GLY A 34 3.49 -3.40 26.62
C GLY A 34 2.22 -2.63 26.27
N THR A 35 1.14 -2.65 27.06
CA THR A 35 -0.14 -1.98 26.68
C THR A 35 -0.40 -0.63 27.34
N LEU A 36 0.35 -0.25 28.37
CA LEU A 36 0.11 0.96 29.13
C LEU A 36 1.04 2.10 28.68
N CYS A 37 0.46 3.21 28.21
CA CYS A 37 1.20 4.45 27.96
C CYS A 37 1.17 5.32 29.21
N THR A 38 2.33 5.54 29.84
CA THR A 38 2.51 6.36 31.05
C THR A 38 3.40 7.58 30.80
N ALA A 39 3.58 7.97 29.55
CA ALA A 39 4.36 9.15 29.18
C ALA A 39 3.84 10.42 29.86
N ARG A 40 4.75 11.19 30.47
CA ARG A 40 4.41 12.33 31.34
C ARG A 40 3.95 13.60 30.62
N GLY A 41 4.25 13.71 29.32
CA GLY A 41 3.96 14.90 28.53
C GLY A 41 3.75 14.60 27.05
N PRO A 42 3.23 15.57 26.30
CA PRO A 42 3.01 15.42 24.86
C PRO A 42 4.33 15.33 24.11
N ALA A 43 4.33 14.61 22.99
CA ALA A 43 5.45 14.54 22.06
C ALA A 43 5.07 15.12 20.70
N SER A 44 5.99 15.92 20.15
CA SER A 44 5.90 16.44 18.79
C SER A 44 6.71 15.56 17.86
N TYR A 45 6.16 15.23 16.71
CA TYR A 45 6.82 14.46 15.66
C TYR A 45 6.72 15.18 14.33
N VAL A 46 7.74 15.02 13.51
CA VAL A 46 7.63 15.27 12.07
C VAL A 46 7.28 13.95 11.41
N LEU A 47 6.16 13.91 10.71
CA LEU A 47 5.76 12.81 9.83
C LEU A 47 6.18 13.15 8.41
N VAL A 48 6.91 12.25 7.77
CA VAL A 48 7.28 12.32 6.36
C VAL A 48 6.71 11.10 5.65
N PHE A 49 5.82 11.34 4.70
CA PHE A 49 5.37 10.33 3.74
C PHE A 49 6.25 10.44 2.49
N THR A 50 6.81 9.31 2.05
CA THR A 50 7.61 9.22 0.82
C THR A 50 7.00 8.18 -0.09
N GLY A 51 6.55 8.60 -1.27
CA GLY A 51 6.08 7.69 -2.32
C GLY A 51 7.27 7.11 -3.11
N HIS A 52 7.23 5.79 -3.34
CA HIS A 52 8.25 5.04 -4.09
C HIS A 52 7.67 4.40 -5.36
N TRP A 53 6.47 4.81 -5.75
CA TRP A 53 5.78 4.25 -6.91
C TRP A 53 6.41 4.80 -8.20
N SER A 54 7.26 4.00 -8.84
CA SER A 54 7.99 4.37 -10.04
C SER A 54 7.83 3.31 -11.14
N PRO A 55 8.08 3.65 -12.42
CA PRO A 55 8.03 2.66 -13.49
C PRO A 55 9.16 1.62 -13.37
N GLN A 56 10.19 1.85 -12.56
CA GLN A 56 11.24 0.86 -12.30
C GLN A 56 10.81 -0.19 -11.27
N THR A 57 10.13 0.23 -10.20
CA THR A 57 9.68 -0.67 -9.12
C THR A 57 8.34 -1.33 -9.43
N PHE A 58 7.45 -0.62 -10.12
CA PHE A 58 6.12 -1.09 -10.52
C PHE A 58 5.86 -0.79 -12.01
N PRO A 59 6.52 -1.52 -12.94
CA PRO A 59 6.41 -1.26 -14.38
C PRO A 59 5.04 -1.59 -14.98
N LYS A 60 4.29 -2.50 -14.35
CA LYS A 60 3.03 -2.99 -14.92
C LYS A 60 1.96 -1.89 -14.87
N GLN A 61 1.51 -1.49 -16.06
CA GLN A 61 0.43 -0.51 -16.26
C GLN A 61 0.68 0.82 -15.52
N TYR A 62 1.94 1.20 -15.29
CA TYR A 62 2.29 2.44 -14.59
C TYR A 62 1.60 3.65 -15.27
N PRO A 63 0.71 4.39 -14.57
CA PRO A 63 -0.06 5.46 -15.18
C PRO A 63 0.81 6.65 -15.58
N LEU A 64 0.92 6.92 -16.88
CA LEU A 64 1.71 8.03 -17.42
C LEU A 64 0.88 9.28 -17.73
N PHE A 65 -0.43 9.14 -17.95
CA PHE A 65 -1.29 10.24 -18.39
C PHE A 65 -2.74 10.03 -17.95
N ARG A 66 -3.43 11.16 -17.72
CA ARG A 66 -4.88 11.27 -17.47
C ARG A 66 -5.47 10.31 -16.40
N PRO A 67 -5.14 10.50 -15.12
CA PRO A 67 -4.02 11.28 -14.58
C PRO A 67 -2.72 10.45 -14.53
N PRO A 68 -1.53 11.09 -14.46
CA PRO A 68 -0.30 10.38 -14.15
C PRO A 68 -0.34 9.79 -12.73
N ALA A 69 0.50 8.79 -12.48
CA ALA A 69 0.72 8.21 -11.16
C ALA A 69 1.06 9.31 -10.14
N GLN A 70 0.30 9.39 -9.07
CA GLN A 70 0.37 10.42 -8.05
C GLN A 70 -0.29 9.94 -6.74
N TRP A 71 -0.26 10.78 -5.71
CA TRP A 71 -0.80 10.48 -4.39
C TRP A 71 -1.81 11.54 -3.95
N SER A 72 -2.88 11.12 -3.28
CA SER A 72 -3.80 12.06 -2.65
C SER A 72 -3.11 12.83 -1.53
N LYS A 73 -3.85 13.81 -0.97
CA LYS A 73 -3.52 14.36 0.36
C LYS A 73 -3.45 13.21 1.37
N LEU A 74 -2.53 13.25 2.31
CA LEU A 74 -2.55 12.37 3.47
C LEU A 74 -3.57 12.90 4.47
N ILE A 75 -4.32 12.00 5.11
CA ILE A 75 -5.08 12.30 6.32
C ILE A 75 -4.63 11.39 7.45
N ALA A 76 -4.31 11.97 8.60
CA ALA A 76 -3.94 11.26 9.80
C ALA A 76 -4.82 11.69 10.97
N VAL A 77 -5.15 10.73 11.83
CA VAL A 77 -6.00 10.93 13.00
C VAL A 77 -5.31 10.32 14.21
N THR A 78 -5.27 11.07 15.30
CA THR A 78 -4.87 10.54 16.62
C THR A 78 -6.13 10.12 17.38
N HIS A 79 -6.13 8.93 17.98
CA HIS A 79 -7.36 8.37 18.59
C HIS A 79 -7.09 7.33 19.69
N ASN A 80 -8.14 6.81 20.34
CA ASN A 80 -8.12 5.63 21.21
C ASN A 80 -8.62 4.37 20.49
N ALA A 81 -8.76 3.29 21.24
CA ALA A 81 -9.31 2.03 20.74
C ALA A 81 -10.80 2.08 20.32
N GLN A 82 -11.54 3.13 20.70
CA GLN A 82 -12.97 3.27 20.38
C GLN A 82 -13.23 3.88 19.00
N PHE A 83 -12.22 4.50 18.39
CA PHE A 83 -12.30 4.99 17.02
C PHE A 83 -11.34 4.20 16.13
N ARG A 84 -11.77 3.94 14.89
CA ARG A 84 -10.95 3.35 13.84
C ARG A 84 -11.13 4.17 12.59
N LEU A 85 -10.02 4.55 11.96
CA LEU A 85 -10.05 5.22 10.66
C LEU A 85 -10.33 4.20 9.55
N TRP A 86 -9.67 3.06 9.63
CA TRP A 86 -9.84 1.88 8.79
C TRP A 86 -9.20 0.68 9.52
N GLN A 87 -9.49 -0.54 9.10
CA GLN A 87 -8.85 -1.74 9.65
C GLN A 87 -8.90 -2.87 8.62
N GLU A 88 -7.79 -3.60 8.45
CA GLU A 88 -7.77 -4.81 7.63
C GLU A 88 -8.77 -5.86 8.16
N GLY A 89 -9.50 -6.49 7.23
CA GLY A 89 -10.52 -7.49 7.54
C GLY A 89 -11.85 -6.93 8.04
N ALA A 90 -12.03 -5.60 8.04
CA ALA A 90 -13.29 -4.93 8.36
C ALA A 90 -13.83 -4.16 7.13
N PRO A 91 -15.15 -3.93 7.03
CA PRO A 91 -15.71 -3.11 5.95
C PRO A 91 -15.26 -1.65 6.10
N ALA A 92 -15.08 -0.97 4.97
CA ALA A 92 -14.78 0.46 4.96
C ALA A 92 -15.94 1.29 5.54
N SER A 93 -15.63 2.30 6.37
CA SER A 93 -16.63 3.33 6.72
C SER A 93 -16.97 4.19 5.50
N GLN A 94 -18.05 4.98 5.58
CA GLN A 94 -18.38 5.93 4.51
C GLN A 94 -17.24 6.92 4.26
N GLY A 95 -16.57 7.36 5.33
CA GLY A 95 -15.37 8.18 5.26
C GLY A 95 -14.21 7.48 4.57
N ALA A 96 -13.90 6.25 4.97
CA ALA A 96 -12.81 5.46 4.37
C ALA A 96 -13.07 5.17 2.88
N GLN A 97 -14.31 4.79 2.52
CA GLN A 97 -14.74 4.59 1.13
C GLN A 97 -14.56 5.86 0.29
N SER A 98 -15.17 6.98 0.71
CA SER A 98 -15.08 8.25 -0.02
C SER A 98 -13.63 8.71 -0.19
N PHE A 99 -12.79 8.47 0.80
CA PHE A 99 -11.37 8.79 0.70
C PHE A 99 -10.61 7.83 -0.24
N ALA A 100 -10.89 6.53 -0.16
CA ALA A 100 -10.23 5.50 -0.98
C ALA A 100 -10.61 5.60 -2.46
N GLU A 101 -11.84 5.97 -2.80
CA GLU A 101 -12.32 6.13 -4.18
C GLU A 101 -11.97 7.51 -4.76
N GLU A 102 -12.20 8.58 -4.01
CA GLU A 102 -12.16 9.96 -4.55
C GLU A 102 -11.01 10.81 -4.00
N GLY A 103 -10.36 10.38 -2.92
CA GLY A 103 -9.36 11.19 -2.19
C GLY A 103 -9.98 12.37 -1.41
N VAL A 104 -11.29 12.35 -1.19
CA VAL A 104 -12.05 13.39 -0.48
C VAL A 104 -12.03 13.13 1.03
N THR A 105 -11.81 14.17 1.81
CA THR A 105 -11.63 14.06 3.28
C THR A 105 -12.82 14.55 4.11
N ALA A 106 -13.92 14.92 3.45
CA ALA A 106 -15.08 15.54 4.11
C ALA A 106 -15.79 14.57 5.06
N GLU A 107 -16.12 13.35 4.59
CA GLU A 107 -16.80 12.34 5.40
C GLU A 107 -15.88 11.81 6.52
N VAL A 108 -14.60 11.58 6.26
CA VAL A 108 -13.62 11.23 7.31
C VAL A 108 -13.61 12.27 8.44
N VAL A 109 -13.59 13.57 8.10
CA VAL A 109 -13.60 14.63 9.11
C VAL A 109 -14.91 14.72 9.85
N LYS A 110 -16.03 14.44 9.20
CA LYS A 110 -17.34 14.37 9.84
C LYS A 110 -17.39 13.24 10.87
N GLU A 111 -16.99 12.03 10.48
CA GLU A 111 -16.89 10.86 11.39
C GLU A 111 -15.97 11.15 12.58
N ALA A 112 -14.78 11.70 12.32
CA ALA A 112 -13.81 12.03 13.37
C ALA A 112 -14.31 13.12 14.32
N ARG A 113 -15.06 14.13 13.82
CA ARG A 113 -15.68 15.18 14.66
C ARG A 113 -16.76 14.62 15.58
N GLU A 114 -17.59 13.69 15.09
CA GLU A 114 -18.58 13.01 15.91
C GLU A 114 -17.92 12.16 17.00
N ALA A 115 -16.89 11.38 16.65
CA ALA A 115 -16.12 10.58 17.61
C ALA A 115 -15.37 11.43 18.65
N ARG A 116 -14.99 12.67 18.29
CA ARG A 116 -14.37 13.63 19.22
C ARG A 116 -15.32 14.06 20.34
N LYS A 117 -16.64 14.10 20.11
CA LYS A 117 -17.64 14.40 21.18
C LYS A 117 -17.56 13.39 22.33
N TRP A 118 -17.20 12.15 22.01
CA TRP A 118 -17.00 11.05 22.96
C TRP A 118 -15.53 10.88 23.39
N ARG A 119 -14.65 11.86 23.10
CA ARG A 119 -13.21 11.85 23.42
C ARG A 119 -12.44 10.67 22.80
N ALA A 120 -13.00 10.01 21.79
CA ALA A 120 -12.33 8.90 21.10
C ALA A 120 -11.25 9.39 20.12
N VAL A 121 -11.46 10.57 19.52
CA VAL A 121 -10.52 11.23 18.60
C VAL A 121 -9.87 12.44 19.26
N GLY A 122 -8.55 12.59 19.03
CA GLY A 122 -7.77 13.76 19.37
C GLY A 122 -7.70 14.77 18.22
N SER A 123 -6.52 14.91 17.63
CA SER A 123 -6.21 15.81 16.52
C SER A 123 -6.21 15.10 15.17
N MET A 124 -6.52 15.87 14.11
CA MET A 124 -6.43 15.44 12.73
C MET A 124 -5.35 16.26 12.01
N TYR A 125 -4.57 15.60 11.17
CA TYR A 125 -3.47 16.18 10.43
C TYR A 125 -3.62 15.87 8.95
N ARG A 126 -3.12 16.77 8.10
CA ARG A 126 -3.18 16.62 6.66
C ARG A 126 -1.89 17.10 6.02
N THR A 127 -1.54 16.49 4.90
CA THR A 127 -0.48 16.98 4.03
C THR A 127 -1.05 17.32 2.65
N PRO A 128 -0.37 18.16 1.85
CA PRO A 128 -0.62 18.23 0.42
C PRO A 128 -0.40 16.86 -0.24
N GLY A 129 -1.13 16.60 -1.33
CA GLY A 129 -0.88 15.43 -2.18
C GLY A 129 0.41 15.61 -3.00
N ILE A 130 0.94 14.51 -3.50
CA ILE A 130 2.17 14.49 -4.29
C ILE A 130 1.77 14.27 -5.75
N PRO A 131 2.08 15.19 -6.69
CA PRO A 131 1.60 15.13 -8.08
C PRO A 131 2.34 14.09 -8.96
N THR A 132 3.19 13.27 -8.37
CA THR A 132 4.04 12.27 -9.03
C THR A 132 4.10 10.98 -8.19
N GLY A 133 4.33 9.83 -8.83
CA GLY A 133 4.40 8.53 -8.14
C GLY A 133 5.54 8.44 -7.13
N THR A 134 6.64 9.18 -7.37
CA THR A 134 7.73 9.37 -6.42
C THR A 134 7.75 10.80 -5.89
N GLY A 135 7.99 10.98 -4.60
CA GLY A 135 8.07 12.29 -3.96
C GLY A 135 7.83 12.19 -2.47
N HIS A 136 7.78 13.32 -1.78
CA HIS A 136 7.52 13.33 -0.34
C HIS A 136 6.62 14.50 0.07
N SER A 137 5.97 14.33 1.22
CA SER A 137 5.09 15.31 1.85
C SER A 137 5.21 15.15 3.37
N SER A 138 5.17 16.25 4.11
CA SER A 138 5.38 16.21 5.56
C SER A 138 4.42 17.09 6.35
N THR A 139 4.26 16.76 7.63
CA THR A 139 3.50 17.56 8.59
C THR A 139 4.01 17.33 10.01
N GLU A 140 3.80 18.30 10.88
CA GLU A 140 4.06 18.15 12.31
C GLU A 140 2.81 17.66 13.02
N LEU A 141 2.99 16.69 13.90
CA LEU A 141 1.92 16.12 14.70
C LEU A 141 2.26 16.10 16.18
N LEU A 142 1.24 16.27 17.00
CA LEU A 142 1.36 16.38 18.45
C LEU A 142 0.55 15.25 19.09
N LEU A 143 1.24 14.26 19.65
CA LEU A 143 0.59 13.21 20.42
C LEU A 143 0.51 13.65 21.87
N GLN A 144 -0.70 13.57 22.43
CA GLN A 144 -0.95 13.82 23.84
C GLN A 144 -1.08 12.47 24.57
N PRO A 145 -0.37 12.26 25.69
CA PRO A 145 -0.66 11.14 26.56
C PRO A 145 -2.04 11.36 27.19
N ARG A 146 -2.81 10.28 27.35
CA ARG A 146 -4.07 10.33 28.11
C ARG A 146 -3.78 10.33 29.60
N ASN A 147 -4.66 10.93 30.39
CA ASN A 147 -4.55 10.85 31.84
C ASN A 147 -4.71 9.37 32.26
N PRO A 148 -3.69 8.74 32.86
CA PRO A 148 -3.77 7.33 33.24
C PRO A 148 -4.83 7.05 34.32
N GLN A 149 -5.31 8.08 35.04
CA GLN A 149 -6.45 7.95 35.97
C GLN A 149 -7.81 7.84 35.27
N VAL A 150 -7.89 8.21 33.99
CA VAL A 150 -9.15 8.26 33.21
C VAL A 150 -9.22 7.14 32.18
N SER A 151 -8.10 6.79 31.56
CA SER A 151 -8.03 5.70 30.59
C SER A 151 -6.60 5.21 30.44
N THR A 152 -6.44 3.89 30.41
CA THR A 152 -5.19 3.20 30.15
C THR A 152 -4.90 3.03 28.66
N ASP A 153 -5.83 3.44 27.78
CA ASP A 153 -5.71 3.23 26.34
C ASP A 153 -4.67 4.18 25.73
N PRO A 154 -3.63 3.64 25.04
CA PRO A 154 -2.61 4.47 24.43
C PRO A 154 -3.20 5.38 23.34
N CYS A 155 -2.54 6.51 23.10
CA CYS A 155 -2.82 7.34 21.95
C CYS A 155 -2.27 6.65 20.70
N ARG A 156 -3.17 6.37 19.75
CA ARG A 156 -2.84 5.69 18.50
C ARG A 156 -2.88 6.67 17.34
N LEU A 157 -2.11 6.39 16.30
CA LEU A 157 -2.07 7.13 15.05
C LEU A 157 -2.55 6.20 13.92
N SER A 158 -3.59 6.63 13.21
CA SER A 158 -3.98 6.02 11.93
C SER A 158 -3.90 7.05 10.81
N LEU A 159 -3.56 6.61 9.61
CA LEU A 159 -3.52 7.46 8.43
C LEU A 159 -3.90 6.71 7.16
N MET A 160 -4.29 7.47 6.14
CA MET A 160 -4.59 6.98 4.78
C MET A 160 -4.03 7.94 3.73
N VAL A 161 -3.61 7.37 2.60
CA VAL A 161 -3.23 8.07 1.36
C VAL A 161 -3.75 7.25 0.17
N LYS A 162 -4.64 7.82 -0.66
CA LYS A 162 -5.12 7.15 -1.87
C LYS A 162 -4.03 7.11 -2.95
N VAL A 163 -3.91 5.96 -3.61
CA VAL A 163 -3.12 5.76 -4.83
C VAL A 163 -3.90 6.34 -6.00
N ILE A 164 -3.32 7.23 -6.81
CA ILE A 164 -4.05 7.88 -7.92
C ILE A 164 -3.34 7.64 -9.25
N PRO A 165 -4.03 7.18 -10.29
CA PRO A 165 -5.41 6.68 -10.29
C PRO A 165 -5.49 5.27 -9.68
N SER A 166 -6.64 4.96 -9.08
CA SER A 166 -7.00 3.61 -8.65
C SER A 166 -8.53 3.54 -8.46
N PRO A 167 -9.13 2.34 -8.49
CA PRO A 167 -10.53 2.13 -8.12
C PRO A 167 -10.79 2.62 -6.69
N ASP A 168 -10.23 1.91 -5.70
CA ASP A 168 -10.40 2.19 -4.27
C ASP A 168 -9.12 1.86 -3.47
N TRP A 169 -7.96 1.93 -4.12
CA TRP A 169 -6.69 1.53 -3.51
C TRP A 169 -6.02 2.66 -2.72
N PHE A 170 -5.50 2.31 -1.55
CA PHE A 170 -4.81 3.25 -0.68
C PHE A 170 -3.62 2.60 0.03
N VAL A 171 -2.75 3.40 0.62
CA VAL A 171 -1.75 2.96 1.59
C VAL A 171 -2.04 3.65 2.92
N GLY A 172 -1.66 3.02 4.03
CA GLY A 172 -1.94 3.62 5.33
C GLY A 172 -1.29 2.91 6.49
N ILE A 173 -1.57 3.45 7.67
CA ILE A 173 -1.25 2.82 8.95
C ILE A 173 -2.55 2.77 9.75
N ASP A 174 -2.87 1.63 10.36
CA ASP A 174 -3.94 1.50 11.35
C ASP A 174 -3.31 1.39 12.76
N SER A 175 -3.79 2.23 13.67
CA SER A 175 -3.65 2.06 15.11
C SER A 175 -2.20 2.01 15.65
N LEU A 176 -1.25 2.70 15.02
CA LEU A 176 0.14 2.73 15.48
C LEU A 176 0.28 3.38 16.86
N ASN A 177 0.86 2.64 17.79
CA ASN A 177 1.24 3.15 19.10
C ASN A 177 2.69 3.67 19.08
N LEU A 178 2.87 4.97 19.34
CA LEU A 178 4.19 5.61 19.45
C LEU A 178 4.67 5.74 20.91
N CYS A 179 3.82 5.39 21.87
CA CYS A 179 4.14 5.43 23.29
C CYS A 179 4.52 4.03 23.78
N GLU A 180 5.73 3.92 24.33
CA GLU A 180 6.29 2.69 24.84
C GLU A 180 6.62 2.87 26.32
N HIS A 181 5.80 2.27 27.18
CA HIS A 181 5.87 2.44 28.64
C HIS A 181 5.82 3.94 29.02
N ASN A 182 6.93 4.47 29.52
CA ASN A 182 7.06 5.84 30.01
C ASN A 182 7.52 6.85 28.95
N ASP A 183 7.86 6.41 27.73
CA ASP A 183 8.50 7.29 26.75
C ASP A 183 7.91 7.19 25.35
N TRP A 184 8.19 8.21 24.56
CA TRP A 184 7.80 8.34 23.17
C TRP A 184 8.94 7.88 22.28
N ARG A 185 8.66 6.96 21.34
CA ARG A 185 9.66 6.43 20.41
C ARG A 185 10.39 7.56 19.67
N GLN A 186 11.71 7.54 19.65
CA GLN A 186 12.50 8.60 19.00
C GLN A 186 12.28 8.64 17.49
N GLU A 187 12.23 7.48 16.86
CA GLU A 187 12.05 7.33 15.43
C GLU A 187 11.29 6.05 15.11
N VAL A 188 10.38 6.13 14.13
CA VAL A 188 9.65 4.98 13.58
C VAL A 188 9.61 5.10 12.06
N THR A 189 10.05 4.05 11.37
CA THR A 189 9.99 3.95 9.90
C THR A 189 9.16 2.73 9.54
N LEU A 190 8.18 2.91 8.66
CA LEU A 190 7.24 1.86 8.25
C LEU A 190 7.12 1.84 6.73
N ASP A 191 7.37 0.67 6.16
CA ASP A 191 7.10 0.42 4.75
C ASP A 191 5.62 0.15 4.53
N LEU A 192 5.05 0.82 3.54
CA LEU A 192 3.63 0.78 3.26
C LEU A 192 3.34 -0.02 1.99
N ARG A 193 2.25 -0.77 2.07
CA ARG A 193 1.73 -1.62 1.00
C ARG A 193 0.34 -1.18 0.61
N PRO A 194 -0.08 -1.45 -0.64
CA PRO A 194 -1.41 -1.10 -1.08
C PRO A 194 -2.45 -1.99 -0.39
N PHE A 195 -3.57 -1.37 -0.04
CA PHE A 195 -4.80 -1.97 0.45
C PHE A 195 -5.91 -1.68 -0.56
N ASP A 196 -6.81 -2.63 -0.70
CA ASP A 196 -8.08 -2.52 -1.43
C ASP A 196 -9.19 -2.24 -0.40
N ALA A 197 -10.06 -1.25 -0.66
CA ALA A 197 -11.09 -0.87 0.29
C ALA A 197 -12.31 -1.80 0.27
N GLY A 198 -12.45 -2.62 -0.78
CA GLY A 198 -13.58 -3.52 -0.97
C GLY A 198 -14.84 -2.83 -1.47
N THR A 199 -14.74 -1.63 -2.06
CA THR A 199 -15.89 -0.81 -2.45
C THR A 199 -15.98 -0.56 -3.96
N ASP A 200 -14.88 -0.72 -4.71
CA ASP A 200 -14.88 -0.73 -6.18
C ASP A 200 -14.11 -1.95 -6.73
N SER A 201 -14.73 -2.69 -7.65
CA SER A 201 -14.23 -3.94 -8.22
C SER A 201 -13.36 -3.74 -9.47
N GLY A 202 -12.90 -2.52 -9.74
CA GLY A 202 -11.97 -2.22 -10.83
C GLY A 202 -10.65 -3.01 -10.71
N PHE A 203 -10.17 -3.57 -11.82
CA PHE A 203 -8.96 -4.41 -11.79
C PHE A 203 -7.66 -3.64 -11.98
N THR A 204 -7.70 -2.47 -12.61
CA THR A 204 -6.52 -1.70 -13.01
C THR A 204 -6.57 -0.30 -12.45
N PHE A 205 -5.42 0.36 -12.37
CA PHE A 205 -5.31 1.77 -11.92
C PHE A 205 -6.33 2.70 -12.59
N SER A 206 -6.62 2.48 -13.88
CA SER A 206 -7.51 3.32 -14.68
C SER A 206 -8.84 2.62 -15.05
N SER A 207 -9.26 1.62 -14.28
CA SER A 207 -10.55 0.98 -14.51
C SER A 207 -11.69 1.99 -14.31
N PRO A 208 -12.77 1.90 -15.10
CA PRO A 208 -13.97 2.68 -14.81
C PRO A 208 -14.54 2.24 -13.46
N ASN A 209 -15.27 3.14 -12.82
CA ASN A 209 -15.97 2.88 -11.55
C ASN A 209 -16.90 1.67 -11.69
N PHE A 210 -16.71 0.65 -10.87
CA PHE A 210 -17.50 -0.57 -10.85
C PHE A 210 -17.78 -0.97 -9.39
N PRO A 211 -18.83 -0.41 -8.76
CA PRO A 211 -19.08 -0.60 -7.32
C PRO A 211 -19.18 -2.07 -6.91
N THR A 212 -18.50 -2.43 -5.84
CA THR A 212 -18.53 -3.77 -5.25
C THR A 212 -19.84 -3.98 -4.48
N ASN A 213 -20.62 -4.99 -4.85
CA ASN A 213 -21.92 -5.27 -4.22
C ASN A 213 -22.10 -6.78 -3.95
N PRO A 214 -22.22 -7.21 -2.68
CA PRO A 214 -22.12 -6.38 -1.46
C PRO A 214 -20.68 -5.86 -1.25
N PRO A 215 -20.48 -4.76 -0.50
CA PRO A 215 -19.13 -4.30 -0.15
C PRO A 215 -18.33 -5.41 0.54
N GLU A 216 -17.06 -5.52 0.18
CA GLU A 216 -16.11 -6.44 0.79
C GLU A 216 -15.34 -5.75 1.93
N ASN A 217 -14.56 -6.54 2.66
CA ASN A 217 -13.69 -6.01 3.71
C ASN A 217 -12.43 -5.40 3.11
N ILE A 218 -11.82 -4.46 3.83
CA ILE A 218 -10.51 -3.92 3.49
C ILE A 218 -9.48 -5.05 3.53
N THR A 219 -8.71 -5.20 2.46
CA THR A 219 -7.73 -6.27 2.33
C THR A 219 -6.39 -5.74 1.86
N GLN A 220 -5.30 -6.22 2.46
CA GLN A 220 -3.99 -5.85 1.97
C GLN A 220 -3.68 -6.60 0.67
N ILE A 221 -3.15 -5.88 -0.31
CA ILE A 221 -2.64 -6.48 -1.55
C ILE A 221 -1.24 -7.04 -1.27
N PHE A 222 -1.17 -8.33 -0.94
CA PHE A 222 0.08 -9.04 -0.75
C PHE A 222 0.60 -9.64 -2.06
N SER A 223 1.88 -9.98 -2.11
CA SER A 223 2.32 -11.18 -2.83
C SER A 223 2.94 -12.14 -1.81
N HIS A 224 2.42 -13.37 -1.73
CA HIS A 224 3.24 -14.58 -1.80
C HIS A 224 2.42 -15.89 -1.74
N PHE A 225 2.99 -16.89 -2.42
CA PHE A 225 2.79 -18.33 -2.29
C PHE A 225 3.77 -18.83 -1.22
N LEU A 226 3.35 -19.12 0.02
CA LEU A 226 4.06 -20.00 0.96
C LEU A 226 3.25 -20.16 2.27
N ILE A 227 2.24 -21.05 2.33
CA ILE A 227 2.03 -21.99 3.44
C ILE A 227 1.25 -23.21 2.90
N PRO A 228 1.86 -24.40 2.76
CA PRO A 228 1.11 -25.62 2.46
C PRO A 228 0.65 -26.26 3.77
N SER A 229 -0.27 -25.67 4.55
CA SER A 229 -0.84 -26.36 5.74
C SER A 229 -2.04 -25.71 6.46
N VAL A 230 -2.56 -24.55 6.05
CA VAL A 230 -3.75 -24.00 6.74
C VAL A 230 -4.81 -23.61 5.72
N LEU A 231 -5.87 -24.43 5.71
CA LEU A 231 -7.14 -24.16 5.07
C LEU A 231 -7.82 -22.98 5.79
N LEU A 232 -7.38 -21.76 5.50
CA LEU A 232 -8.11 -20.53 5.82
C LEU A 232 -7.99 -19.62 4.61
N LEU A 233 -9.14 -19.12 4.15
CA LEU A 233 -9.27 -18.08 3.12
C LEU A 233 -8.26 -16.96 3.38
N GLN A 234 -7.12 -16.99 2.69
CA GLN A 234 -6.14 -15.91 2.75
C GLN A 234 -5.80 -15.48 1.33
N ILE A 235 -6.16 -14.23 1.10
CA ILE A 235 -5.98 -13.39 -0.07
C ILE A 235 -4.48 -13.29 -0.34
N THR A 236 -4.07 -13.74 -1.53
CA THR A 236 -2.68 -13.79 -1.99
C THR A 236 -2.49 -12.74 -3.10
N SER A 237 -1.30 -12.66 -3.73
CA SER A 237 -1.12 -11.91 -4.99
C SER A 237 -2.02 -12.39 -6.12
N GLN A 238 -2.72 -13.48 -5.88
CA GLN A 238 -3.79 -13.97 -6.68
C GLN A 238 -5.16 -13.60 -6.07
N ASN A 239 -5.34 -12.46 -5.41
CA ASN A 239 -6.67 -11.91 -5.16
C ASN A 239 -6.67 -10.36 -5.15
N PRO A 240 -7.30 -9.69 -6.13
CA PRO A 240 -7.97 -10.31 -7.28
C PRO A 240 -6.99 -11.14 -8.12
N ASN A 241 -7.39 -12.39 -8.36
CA ASN A 241 -6.66 -13.46 -9.03
C ASN A 241 -6.56 -13.25 -10.55
N HIS A 242 -6.70 -12.00 -10.96
CA HIS A 242 -6.88 -11.64 -12.34
C HIS A 242 -5.57 -11.10 -12.90
N PRO A 243 -5.06 -11.64 -14.01
CA PRO A 243 -3.80 -11.20 -14.55
C PRO A 243 -3.75 -9.77 -15.05
N ALA A 244 -4.91 -9.17 -15.33
CA ALA A 244 -4.99 -7.75 -15.64
C ALA A 244 -4.79 -6.87 -14.39
N ASN A 245 -4.80 -7.43 -13.18
CA ASN A 245 -4.63 -6.67 -11.94
C ASN A 245 -3.27 -5.95 -11.94
N SER A 246 -3.30 -4.64 -11.69
CA SER A 246 -2.12 -3.77 -11.69
C SER A 246 -1.00 -4.25 -10.75
N PHE A 247 -1.35 -4.83 -9.61
CA PHE A 247 -0.39 -5.34 -8.62
C PHE A 247 -0.12 -6.85 -8.73
N PHE A 248 -0.60 -7.51 -9.80
CA PHE A 248 -0.31 -8.92 -10.06
C PHE A 248 1.09 -9.09 -10.68
N TYR A 249 2.07 -9.39 -9.84
CA TYR A 249 3.46 -9.73 -10.20
C TYR A 249 3.79 -11.17 -9.77
N PRO A 250 3.50 -12.18 -10.60
CA PRO A 250 3.57 -13.59 -10.18
C PRO A 250 4.98 -14.10 -9.85
N ARG A 251 6.02 -13.37 -10.28
CA ARG A 251 7.43 -13.71 -10.01
C ARG A 251 7.98 -13.06 -8.75
N LEU A 252 7.26 -12.10 -8.17
CA LEU A 252 7.70 -11.44 -6.94
C LEU A 252 7.18 -12.23 -5.75
N SER A 253 8.11 -12.62 -4.88
CA SER A 253 7.72 -13.26 -3.63
C SER A 253 6.92 -12.28 -2.78
N GLU A 254 7.30 -11.02 -2.78
CA GLU A 254 6.68 -9.93 -2.03
C GLU A 254 6.73 -8.65 -2.86
N LEU A 255 5.67 -7.81 -2.81
CA LEU A 255 5.71 -6.51 -3.47
C LEU A 255 6.72 -5.60 -2.73
N PRO A 256 7.56 -4.85 -3.46
CA PRO A 256 8.37 -3.82 -2.81
C PRO A 256 7.46 -2.78 -2.13
N PRO A 257 7.96 -2.02 -1.15
CA PRO A 257 7.19 -0.94 -0.54
C PRO A 257 6.73 0.06 -1.59
N LEU A 258 5.43 0.38 -1.60
CA LEU A 258 4.88 1.40 -2.50
C LEU A 258 5.16 2.81 -1.97
N ALA A 259 5.30 2.93 -0.64
CA ALA A 259 5.67 4.15 0.06
C ALA A 259 6.33 3.82 1.41
N THR A 260 6.90 4.82 2.08
CA THR A 260 7.40 4.72 3.45
C THR A 260 6.88 5.90 4.26
N ILE A 261 6.54 5.64 5.53
CA ILE A 261 6.31 6.67 6.55
C ILE A 261 7.50 6.70 7.49
N ARG A 262 8.01 7.91 7.75
CA ARG A 262 9.01 8.17 8.78
C ARG A 262 8.45 9.16 9.80
N LEU A 263 8.50 8.80 11.06
CA LEU A 263 8.07 9.61 12.20
C LEU A 263 9.30 9.88 13.06
N THR A 264 9.73 11.13 13.15
CA THR A 264 10.90 11.52 13.95
C THR A 264 10.45 12.48 15.06
N ARG A 265 10.65 12.07 16.32
CA ARG A 265 10.37 12.88 17.50
C ARG A 265 11.22 14.14 17.46
N GLN A 266 10.61 15.28 17.73
CA GLN A 266 11.28 16.57 17.82
C GLN A 266 11.69 16.82 19.27
N ASP A 267 12.95 17.19 19.47
CA ASP A 267 13.42 17.66 20.76
C ASP A 267 12.89 19.07 20.99
N ARG A 268 11.84 19.19 21.81
CA ARG A 268 11.37 20.49 22.26
C ARG A 268 12.39 21.08 23.24
N SER A 269 13.30 21.90 22.72
CA SER A 269 13.96 22.91 23.56
C SER A 269 12.88 23.88 24.08
N PRO A 270 12.87 24.28 25.36
CA PRO A 270 11.83 25.10 25.97
C PRO A 270 11.97 26.58 25.56
N VAL A 271 12.07 26.87 24.28
CA VAL A 271 12.06 28.25 23.75
C VAL A 271 10.79 28.42 22.93
N ARG A 272 9.87 29.25 23.46
CA ARG A 272 8.69 29.73 22.74
C ARG A 272 9.15 30.41 21.45
N HIS A 273 8.82 29.83 20.31
CA HIS A 273 8.77 30.60 19.06
C HIS A 273 7.32 30.71 18.59
N ASN A 274 6.87 31.96 18.53
CA ASN A 274 5.62 32.38 17.93
C ASN A 274 5.49 31.82 16.51
N SER A 275 4.25 31.44 16.18
CA SER A 275 3.70 31.21 14.85
C SER A 275 4.57 31.74 13.70
N LEU A 276 5.26 30.84 13.01
CA LEU A 276 5.67 31.03 11.63
C LEU A 276 4.98 29.97 10.78
N SER A 277 3.95 30.43 10.09
CA SER A 277 3.31 29.78 8.97
C SER A 277 4.35 29.58 7.86
N ASN A 278 4.69 28.32 7.56
CA ASN A 278 5.47 28.00 6.36
C ASN A 278 4.54 28.00 5.15
N HIS A 279 4.23 29.21 4.65
CA HIS A 279 4.07 29.40 3.23
C HIS A 279 5.43 29.14 2.57
N ILE A 280 5.57 27.99 1.90
CA ILE A 280 6.62 27.82 0.90
C ILE A 280 6.21 28.71 -0.27
N GLN A 281 6.83 29.89 -0.37
CA GLN A 281 6.78 30.70 -1.57
C GLN A 281 7.62 30.04 -2.68
N PRO A 282 7.16 30.11 -3.94
CA PRO A 282 7.83 29.50 -5.08
C PRO A 282 9.18 30.16 -5.35
N HIS A 283 10.18 29.35 -5.72
CA HIS A 283 11.47 29.85 -6.19
C HIS A 283 11.27 30.72 -7.43
N ASP A 284 11.54 32.01 -7.27
CA ASP A 284 11.55 32.99 -8.34
C ASP A 284 12.91 32.96 -9.04
N THR A 285 12.87 32.60 -10.32
CA THR A 285 13.98 32.66 -11.27
C THR A 285 14.20 34.10 -11.71
N THR A 286 15.18 34.80 -11.15
CA THR A 286 15.82 35.94 -11.84
C THR A 286 17.31 36.07 -11.52
N PRO A 287 18.16 36.44 -12.49
CA PRO A 287 19.61 36.34 -12.39
C PRO A 287 20.21 37.57 -11.70
N LYS A 288 21.02 37.37 -10.65
CA LYS A 288 21.79 38.44 -10.03
C LYS A 288 23.01 38.80 -10.89
N ARG A 289 22.92 40.00 -11.47
CA ARG A 289 23.96 40.74 -12.18
C ARG A 289 25.16 41.01 -11.24
N PHE A 290 26.30 40.37 -11.50
CA PHE A 290 27.58 40.77 -10.92
C PHE A 290 28.23 41.83 -11.81
N SER A 291 28.44 43.01 -11.22
CA SER A 291 29.20 44.12 -11.81
C SER A 291 30.68 43.92 -11.51
N GLY A 292 31.51 43.87 -12.54
CA GLY A 292 32.97 43.88 -12.46
C GLY A 292 33.52 44.61 -13.67
N TYR A 293 34.18 45.76 -13.42
CA TYR A 293 34.90 46.56 -14.40
C TYR A 293 36.19 45.84 -14.87
N PHE A 294 36.53 45.89 -16.17
CA PHE A 294 37.64 46.72 -16.71
C PHE A 294 38.05 46.35 -18.15
N SER A 295 38.38 47.42 -18.89
CA SER A 295 39.29 47.58 -20.04
C SER A 295 38.87 47.09 -21.44
N TRP A 296 38.87 48.06 -22.37
CA TRP A 296 38.73 47.91 -23.82
C TRP A 296 40.11 47.97 -24.49
N ASP A 297 40.42 47.01 -25.36
CA ASP A 297 41.44 47.15 -26.41
C ASP A 297 40.82 46.81 -27.79
N PRO A 298 41.19 47.52 -28.89
CA PRO A 298 40.56 47.42 -30.21
C PRO A 298 41.20 46.35 -31.15
N PRO A 299 40.67 46.11 -32.37
CA PRO A 299 40.49 44.77 -32.94
C PRO A 299 41.64 44.28 -33.83
N GLY A 300 41.95 42.98 -33.72
CA GLY A 300 42.85 42.23 -34.60
C GLY A 300 42.09 41.18 -35.41
N THR A 301 42.33 41.19 -36.72
CA THR A 301 41.74 40.39 -37.80
C THR A 301 41.93 38.86 -37.64
N GLY A 302 40.90 38.05 -37.95
CA GLY A 302 41.10 36.61 -38.17
C GLY A 302 39.82 35.76 -38.11
N ASN A 303 39.67 34.88 -39.10
CA ASN A 303 38.54 33.97 -39.35
C ASN A 303 38.16 33.00 -38.21
N SER A 304 36.94 32.46 -38.35
CA SER A 304 36.40 31.18 -37.85
C SER A 304 35.44 31.23 -36.63
N LYS A 305 34.24 30.68 -36.84
CA LYS A 305 33.21 30.40 -35.82
C LYS A 305 33.76 29.37 -34.81
N PRO A 306 33.64 29.60 -33.49
CA PRO A 306 33.74 28.53 -32.52
C PRO A 306 32.35 28.07 -32.08
N GLN A 307 32.11 26.78 -32.34
CA GLN A 307 31.04 25.95 -31.81
C GLN A 307 31.40 25.62 -30.35
N LEU A 308 30.56 25.98 -29.39
CA LEU A 308 30.79 25.67 -27.98
C LEU A 308 30.44 24.20 -27.69
N THR A 309 31.48 23.38 -27.67
CA THR A 309 31.50 22.04 -27.08
C THR A 309 31.60 22.16 -25.56
N CYS A 310 30.66 21.55 -24.82
CA CYS A 310 30.83 21.32 -23.38
C CYS A 310 31.69 20.07 -23.18
N VAL A 311 32.87 20.25 -22.56
CA VAL A 311 33.74 19.19 -22.08
C VAL A 311 33.32 18.86 -20.66
N LEU A 312 32.76 17.67 -20.45
CA LEU A 312 32.55 17.10 -19.11
C LEU A 312 33.90 16.63 -18.55
N PRO A 313 34.24 16.92 -17.27
CA PRO A 313 35.37 16.28 -16.63
C PRO A 313 35.08 14.79 -16.45
N SER A 314 35.99 14.01 -17.01
CA SER A 314 36.10 12.56 -16.96
C SER A 314 36.07 12.02 -15.53
N VAL A 315 34.94 11.42 -15.18
CA VAL A 315 34.90 10.29 -14.24
C VAL A 315 34.48 9.09 -15.07
N MET A 316 35.44 8.22 -15.36
CA MET A 316 35.20 6.94 -16.02
C MET A 316 34.33 6.08 -15.10
N ALA A 317 33.02 6.22 -15.19
CA ALA A 317 32.12 5.11 -14.92
C ALA A 317 32.14 4.27 -16.20
N GLN A 318 32.99 3.24 -16.24
CA GLN A 318 32.75 2.14 -17.16
C GLN A 318 31.34 1.62 -16.87
N CYS A 319 30.38 1.97 -17.72
CA CYS A 319 29.19 1.17 -17.87
C CYS A 319 29.69 -0.17 -18.39
N ALA A 320 29.74 -1.17 -17.51
CA ALA A 320 29.92 -2.55 -17.92
C ALA A 320 28.91 -2.79 -19.05
N HIS A 321 29.42 -3.22 -20.19
CA HIS A 321 28.60 -3.76 -21.26
C HIS A 321 27.87 -4.96 -20.64
N SER A 322 26.65 -4.73 -20.14
CA SER A 322 25.77 -5.80 -19.78
C SER A 322 25.55 -6.56 -21.07
N THR A 323 26.10 -7.77 -21.16
CA THR A 323 25.68 -8.73 -22.16
C THR A 323 24.21 -8.95 -21.92
N GLU A 324 23.39 -8.18 -22.65
CA GLU A 324 21.94 -8.17 -22.55
C GLU A 324 21.47 -9.59 -22.89
N THR A 325 21.15 -10.36 -21.84
CA THR A 325 20.69 -11.73 -22.01
C THR A 325 19.38 -11.70 -22.79
N PRO A 326 19.25 -12.47 -23.89
CA PRO A 326 18.01 -12.58 -24.63
C PRO A 326 16.85 -12.94 -23.69
N LEU A 327 15.77 -12.18 -23.79
CA LEU A 327 14.59 -12.36 -22.95
C LEU A 327 13.42 -12.78 -23.82
N ASP A 328 13.05 -14.05 -23.74
CA ASP A 328 11.98 -14.62 -24.54
C ASP A 328 10.61 -14.14 -24.05
N CYS A 329 9.66 -14.09 -24.97
CA CYS A 329 8.28 -13.84 -24.60
C CYS A 329 7.69 -15.03 -23.85
N GLU A 330 7.08 -14.74 -22.71
CA GLU A 330 6.25 -15.69 -21.99
C GLU A 330 4.80 -15.24 -22.04
N VAL A 331 3.90 -16.18 -22.25
CA VAL A 331 2.46 -15.96 -22.28
C VAL A 331 1.78 -16.78 -21.21
N SER A 332 0.61 -16.35 -20.79
CA SER A 332 -0.19 -17.06 -19.81
C SER A 332 -0.79 -18.36 -20.34
N LEU A 333 -1.38 -19.13 -19.42
CA LEU A 333 -2.33 -20.17 -19.81
C LEU A 333 -3.53 -19.53 -20.53
N TRP A 334 -4.12 -20.31 -21.44
CA TRP A 334 -5.36 -19.93 -22.09
C TRP A 334 -6.49 -19.72 -21.08
N SER A 335 -7.34 -18.72 -21.34
CA SER A 335 -8.61 -18.57 -20.66
C SER A 335 -9.51 -19.77 -20.93
N SER A 336 -10.57 -19.90 -20.10
CA SER A 336 -11.65 -20.83 -20.40
C SER A 336 -12.27 -20.48 -21.75
N TRP A 337 -12.72 -21.50 -22.47
CA TRP A 337 -13.44 -21.29 -23.72
C TRP A 337 -14.70 -20.42 -23.50
N GLY A 338 -14.86 -19.41 -24.34
CA GLY A 338 -16.08 -18.62 -24.42
C GLY A 338 -17.28 -19.44 -24.87
N LEU A 339 -18.45 -18.80 -24.87
CA LEU A 339 -19.69 -19.41 -25.35
C LEU A 339 -19.54 -19.84 -26.81
N CYS A 340 -20.17 -20.97 -27.16
CA CYS A 340 -20.22 -21.42 -28.53
C CYS A 340 -21.19 -20.54 -29.33
N LEU A 341 -20.65 -19.68 -30.18
CA LEU A 341 -21.41 -18.74 -31.01
C LEU A 341 -21.62 -19.35 -32.39
N GLY A 342 -22.88 -19.50 -32.80
CA GLY A 342 -23.23 -19.99 -34.13
C GLY A 342 -24.63 -20.59 -34.21
N SER A 343 -25.07 -20.88 -35.43
CA SER A 343 -26.36 -21.53 -35.68
C SER A 343 -26.24 -23.05 -35.59
N CYS A 344 -27.20 -23.72 -34.97
CA CYS A 344 -27.24 -25.18 -34.85
C CYS A 344 -27.03 -25.94 -36.17
N SER A 345 -27.51 -25.38 -37.29
CA SER A 345 -27.43 -25.99 -38.62
C SER A 345 -26.04 -25.97 -39.23
N LYS A 346 -25.17 -25.03 -38.84
CA LYS A 346 -23.83 -24.79 -39.44
C LYS A 346 -22.68 -25.03 -38.46
N GLY A 347 -22.97 -25.43 -37.22
CA GLY A 347 -21.99 -25.43 -36.14
C GLY A 347 -21.73 -24.03 -35.58
N GLY A 348 -20.98 -23.96 -34.48
CA GLY A 348 -20.54 -22.71 -33.88
C GLY A 348 -19.04 -22.66 -33.67
N MET A 349 -18.54 -21.47 -33.34
CA MET A 349 -17.16 -21.24 -32.94
C MET A 349 -17.13 -20.74 -31.51
N ARG A 350 -16.12 -21.17 -30.78
CA ARG A 350 -15.78 -20.64 -29.47
C ARG A 350 -14.37 -20.08 -29.54
N HIS A 351 -14.15 -19.01 -28.79
CA HIS A 351 -12.87 -18.32 -28.72
C HIS A 351 -12.30 -18.46 -27.30
N ARG A 352 -10.98 -18.50 -27.19
CA ARG A 352 -10.25 -18.32 -25.93
C ARG A 352 -9.05 -17.42 -26.19
N THR A 353 -8.56 -16.79 -25.13
CA THR A 353 -7.50 -15.80 -25.21
C THR A 353 -6.46 -16.07 -24.13
N ARG A 354 -5.21 -15.70 -24.39
CA ARG A 354 -4.12 -15.64 -23.41
C ARG A 354 -3.42 -14.30 -23.59
N TYR A 355 -2.61 -13.91 -22.62
CA TYR A 355 -1.95 -12.61 -22.65
C TYR A 355 -0.46 -12.77 -22.38
N ILE A 356 0.30 -11.76 -22.79
CA ILE A 356 1.74 -11.72 -22.62
C ILE A 356 2.06 -11.47 -21.14
N LEU A 357 2.75 -12.42 -20.51
CA LEU A 357 3.32 -12.28 -19.16
C LEU A 357 4.65 -11.53 -19.20
N LEU A 358 5.45 -11.75 -20.24
CA LEU A 358 6.73 -11.10 -20.44
C LEU A 358 6.89 -10.70 -21.90
N ARG A 359 7.14 -9.43 -22.17
CA ARG A 359 7.45 -8.97 -23.53
C ARG A 359 8.88 -9.38 -23.90
N PRO A 360 9.11 -9.76 -25.16
CA PRO A 360 10.43 -10.12 -25.62
C PRO A 360 11.37 -8.91 -25.58
N ALA A 361 12.62 -9.11 -25.21
CA ALA A 361 13.67 -8.09 -25.22
C ALA A 361 15.02 -8.72 -25.63
N ASN A 362 16.00 -7.87 -25.97
CA ASN A 362 17.38 -8.31 -26.25
C ASN A 362 17.46 -9.43 -27.30
N SER A 363 16.66 -9.31 -28.36
CA SER A 363 16.53 -10.33 -29.43
C SER A 363 15.98 -11.70 -28.98
N GLY A 364 15.27 -11.78 -27.85
CA GLY A 364 14.53 -12.97 -27.45
C GLY A 364 13.31 -13.30 -28.33
N ILE A 365 12.78 -14.51 -28.17
CA ILE A 365 11.71 -15.08 -29.01
C ILE A 365 10.42 -14.26 -28.89
N PRO A 366 9.78 -13.86 -30.00
CA PRO A 366 8.53 -13.09 -29.97
C PRO A 366 7.35 -13.90 -29.42
N CYS A 367 6.31 -13.20 -28.97
CA CYS A 367 5.15 -13.84 -28.38
C CYS A 367 4.37 -14.70 -29.38
N PRO A 368 3.94 -15.91 -29.00
CA PRO A 368 3.04 -16.72 -29.82
C PRO A 368 1.62 -16.11 -29.86
N GLU A 369 0.73 -16.67 -30.69
CA GLU A 369 -0.65 -16.18 -30.85
C GLU A 369 -1.39 -16.09 -29.51
N LEU A 370 -2.12 -15.00 -29.32
CA LEU A 370 -2.82 -14.66 -28.08
C LEU A 370 -4.30 -15.00 -28.11
N GLU A 371 -4.82 -15.40 -29.27
CA GLU A 371 -6.21 -15.76 -29.48
C GLU A 371 -6.28 -17.12 -30.18
N GLU A 372 -7.23 -17.94 -29.75
CA GLU A 372 -7.46 -19.25 -30.35
C GLU A 372 -8.96 -19.46 -30.53
N GLN A 373 -9.31 -20.05 -31.66
CA GLN A 373 -10.68 -20.34 -32.05
C GLN A 373 -10.83 -21.83 -32.36
N ALA A 374 -11.92 -22.42 -31.91
CA ALA A 374 -12.24 -23.82 -32.15
C ALA A 374 -13.73 -24.00 -32.47
N GLU A 375 -14.03 -25.00 -33.29
CA GLU A 375 -15.40 -25.40 -33.58
C GLU A 375 -16.07 -26.02 -32.34
N CYS A 376 -17.38 -25.81 -32.24
CA CYS A 376 -18.21 -26.30 -31.14
C CYS A 376 -19.67 -26.45 -31.58
N ARG A 377 -20.48 -27.16 -30.76
CA ARG A 377 -21.94 -27.24 -30.93
C ARG A 377 -22.64 -26.34 -29.91
N PRO A 378 -23.53 -25.43 -30.33
CA PRO A 378 -24.33 -24.62 -29.41
C PRO A 378 -25.18 -25.51 -28.49
N ARG A 379 -25.30 -25.13 -27.21
CA ARG A 379 -25.95 -25.98 -26.17
C ARG A 379 -27.48 -26.09 -26.29
N ASN A 380 -28.14 -25.20 -27.03
CA ASN A 380 -29.61 -25.13 -27.13
C ASN A 380 -30.11 -25.48 -28.55
N CYS A 381 -29.59 -26.57 -29.13
CA CYS A 381 -30.06 -27.02 -30.43
C CYS A 381 -31.21 -28.02 -30.25
N PRO A 382 -32.39 -27.79 -30.86
CA PRO A 382 -33.48 -28.76 -30.80
C PRO A 382 -33.03 -30.07 -31.46
N GLU A 383 -33.21 -31.18 -30.75
CA GLU A 383 -32.99 -32.50 -31.34
C GLU A 383 -33.99 -32.71 -32.47
N LYS A 384 -33.49 -33.12 -33.64
CA LYS A 384 -34.37 -33.49 -34.76
C LYS A 384 -35.14 -34.75 -34.37
N HIS A 385 -36.44 -34.63 -34.20
CA HIS A 385 -37.37 -35.77 -34.18
C HIS A 385 -37.54 -36.37 -35.58
#